data_AF-A0AAD0W8I1-F1
#
_entry.id   AF-A0AAD0W8I1-F1
#
_cell.length_a   1.000
_cell.length_b   1.000
_cell.length_c   1.000
_cell.angle_alpha   90.00
_cell.angle_beta   90.00
_cell.angle_gamma   90.00
#
_symmetry.space_group_name_H-M   'P 1'
#
loop_
_entity.id
_entity.type
_entity.pdbx_description
1 polymer ?
#
loop_
_entity_poly.entity_id
_entity_poly.type
_entity_poly.pdbx_seq_one_letter_code
_entity_poly.pdbx_strand_id
1 'polypeptide(L)' 'MNDIQSFQGFHVGQRVEVIDQDISARVDAVMFDVNGFKIRIRYWYDNMRHTEWVAPDEIRVSRKATT' A
#
# COMPACT_ATOMS: atom_id res chain seq x y z
N MET A 1 8.60 -14.63 15.68
CA MET A 1 7.74 -14.12 14.60
C MET A 1 8.68 -13.74 13.47
N ASN A 2 8.54 -14.33 12.29
CA ASN A 2 9.33 -13.89 11.13
C ASN A 2 8.69 -12.60 10.64
N ASP A 3 9.34 -11.47 10.87
CA ASP A 3 8.89 -10.18 10.36
C ASP A 3 9.11 -10.18 8.84
N ILE A 4 8.04 -10.46 8.09
CA ILE A 4 8.07 -10.48 6.64
C ILE A 4 8.24 -9.04 6.17
N GLN A 5 9.47 -8.66 5.80
CA GLN A 5 9.81 -7.32 5.33
C GLN A 5 9.46 -7.08 3.85
N SER A 6 9.08 -8.13 3.12
CA SER A 6 8.79 -8.06 1.69
C SER A 6 7.86 -9.18 1.21
N PHE A 7 7.03 -8.89 0.21
CA PHE A 7 6.11 -9.85 -0.39
C PHE A 7 5.86 -9.51 -1.85
N GLN A 8 5.99 -10.50 -2.74
CA GLN A 8 5.78 -10.34 -4.19
C GLN A 8 6.52 -9.14 -4.83
N GLY A 9 7.74 -8.85 -4.36
CA GLY A 9 8.54 -7.72 -4.87
C GLY A 9 8.19 -6.36 -4.27
N PHE A 10 7.28 -6.31 -3.30
CA PHE A 10 6.95 -5.12 -2.53
C PHE A 10 7.63 -5.13 -1.16
N HIS A 11 7.96 -3.94 -0.63
CA HIS A 11 8.68 -3.77 0.63
C HIS A 11 7.91 -2.91 1.64
N VAL A 12 8.02 -3.23 2.94
CA VAL A 12 7.49 -2.37 4.00
C VAL A 12 8.17 -0.99 3.93
N GLY A 13 7.40 0.09 4.08
CA GLY A 13 7.87 1.46 3.93
C GLY A 13 7.90 1.97 2.48
N GLN A 14 7.65 1.12 1.48
CA GLN A 14 7.57 1.52 0.08
C GLN A 14 6.32 2.38 -0.16
N ARG A 15 6.49 3.44 -0.96
CA ARG A 15 5.39 4.23 -1.49
C ARG A 15 4.71 3.48 -2.63
N VAL A 16 3.41 3.34 -2.53
CA VAL A 16 2.59 2.63 -3.51
C VAL A 16 1.37 3.46 -3.86
N GLU A 17 0.87 3.28 -5.07
CA GLU A 17 -0.45 3.74 -5.49
C GLU A 17 -1.41 2.58 -5.39
N VAL A 18 -2.54 2.83 -4.75
CA VAL A 18 -3.62 1.84 -4.64
C VAL A 18 -4.64 2.20 -5.70
N ILE A 19 -4.98 1.21 -6.54
CA ILE A 19 -6.02 1.29 -7.56
C ILE A 19 -7.15 0.40 -7.06
N ASP A 20 -7.88 0.93 -6.09
CA ASP A 20 -9.07 0.27 -5.60
C ASP A 20 -10.22 0.49 -6.59
N GLN A 21 -10.89 -0.59 -6.98
CA GLN A 21 -12.07 -0.54 -7.86
C GLN A 21 -13.27 0.09 -7.14
N ASP A 22 -13.35 -0.02 -5.81
CA ASP A 22 -14.42 0.52 -4.98
C ASP A 22 -14.24 2.01 -4.68
N ILE A 23 -12.99 2.46 -4.48
CA ILE A 23 -12.70 3.87 -4.11
C ILE A 23 -12.58 4.76 -5.36
N SER A 24 -12.40 4.19 -6.57
CA SER A 24 -12.22 4.96 -7.82
C SER A 24 -11.18 6.09 -7.73
N ALA A 25 -10.22 5.97 -6.80
CA ALA A 25 -9.24 7.01 -6.50
C ALA A 25 -7.84 6.41 -6.47
N ARG A 26 -6.88 7.15 -7.03
CA ARG A 26 -5.45 6.84 -6.87
C ARG A 26 -4.97 7.49 -5.60
N VAL A 27 -4.53 6.68 -4.64
CA VAL A 27 -4.07 7.18 -3.35
C VAL A 27 -2.61 6.80 -3.13
N ASP A 28 -1.79 7.81 -2.81
CA ASP A 28 -0.41 7.61 -2.37
C ASP A 28 -0.43 7.01 -0.95
N ALA A 29 -0.01 5.75 -0.84
CA ALA A 29 0.01 5.01 0.41
C ALA A 29 1.42 4.52 0.76
N VAL A 30 1.63 4.21 2.03
CA VAL A 30 2.85 3.56 2.52
C VAL A 30 2.49 2.16 3.00
N MET A 31 3.26 1.17 2.54
CA MET A 31 3.13 -0.20 3.01
C MET A 31 3.57 -0.31 4.47
N PHE A 32 2.68 -0.82 5.31
CA PHE A 32 2.86 -0.88 6.76
C PHE A 32 3.11 -2.31 7.26
N ASP A 33 2.49 -3.31 6.65
CA ASP A 33 2.55 -4.71 7.10
C ASP A 33 2.22 -5.67 5.94
N VAL A 34 2.64 -6.92 6.03
CA VAL A 34 2.31 -7.98 5.06
C VAL A 34 2.05 -9.30 5.79
N ASN A 35 0.93 -9.94 5.49
CA ASN A 35 0.56 -11.23 6.10
C ASN A 35 0.65 -12.44 5.14
N GLY A 36 1.49 -12.38 4.11
CA GLY A 36 1.67 -13.47 3.14
C GLY A 36 0.52 -13.67 2.14
N PHE A 37 -0.60 -12.96 2.31
CA PHE A 37 -1.74 -12.96 1.39
C PHE A 37 -2.20 -11.55 1.02
N LYS A 38 -2.11 -10.60 1.96
CA LYS A 38 -2.54 -9.22 1.80
C LYS A 38 -1.46 -8.24 2.28
N ILE A 39 -1.53 -7.03 1.76
CA ILE A 39 -0.66 -5.93 2.10
C ILE A 39 -1.47 -4.91 2.89
N ARG A 40 -0.95 -4.46 4.03
CA ARG A 40 -1.56 -3.39 4.81
C ARG A 40 -0.99 -2.05 4.37
N ILE A 41 -1.87 -1.17 3.93
CA ILE A 41 -1.52 0.17 3.46
C ILE A 41 -1.96 1.22 4.48
N ARG A 42 -1.29 2.36 4.45
CA ARG A 42 -1.70 3.57 5.17
C ARG A 42 -1.72 4.74 4.21
N TYR A 43 -2.83 5.48 4.20
CA TYR A 43 -3.00 6.66 3.37
C TYR A 43 -3.79 7.74 4.10
N TRP A 44 -3.82 8.93 3.49
CA TRP A 44 -4.60 10.07 3.94
C TRP A 44 -5.72 10.33 2.94
N TYR A 45 -6.95 10.42 3.44
CA TYR A 45 -8.13 10.79 2.66
C TYR A 45 -9.01 11.69 3.53
N ASP A 46 -9.52 12.78 2.95
CA ASP A 46 -10.34 13.78 3.67
C ASP A 46 -9.72 14.26 5.01
N ASN A 47 -8.41 14.53 5.01
CA ASN A 47 -7.62 14.90 6.20
C ASN A 47 -7.65 13.86 7.35
N MET A 48 -8.14 12.65 7.10
CA MET A 48 -8.13 11.54 8.04
C MET A 48 -7.11 10.49 7.60
N ARG A 49 -6.50 9.82 8.58
CA ARG A 49 -5.54 8.75 8.35
C ARG A 49 -6.26 7.40 8.36
N HIS A 50 -6.21 6.71 7.23
CA HIS A 50 -6.82 5.39 7.06
C HIS A 50 -5.76 4.29 7.05
N THR A 51 -6.17 3.07 7.43
CA THR A 51 -5.30 1.89 7.39
C THR A 51 -6.14 0.66 7.09
N GLU A 52 -5.82 -0.03 6.00
CA GLU A 52 -6.60 -1.17 5.53
C GLU A 52 -5.74 -2.25 4.87
N TRP A 53 -6.33 -3.42 4.66
CA TRP A 53 -5.71 -4.56 4.00
C TRP A 53 -6.21 -4.65 2.57
N VAL A 54 -5.30 -4.50 1.62
CA VAL A 54 -5.58 -4.59 0.18
C VAL A 54 -4.89 -5.81 -0.42
N ALA A 55 -5.44 -6.29 -1.53
CA ALA A 55 -4.82 -7.36 -2.30
C ALA A 55 -3.63 -6.81 -3.12
N PRO A 56 -2.60 -7.63 -3.39
CA PRO A 56 -1.41 -7.16 -4.12
C PRO A 56 -1.69 -6.68 -5.55
N ASP A 57 -2.72 -7.22 -6.19
CA ASP A 57 -3.17 -6.86 -7.54
C ASP A 57 -3.86 -5.49 -7.60
N GLU A 58 -4.31 -4.98 -6.46
CA GLU A 58 -4.86 -3.62 -6.30
C GLU A 58 -3.76 -2.58 -6.07
N ILE A 59 -2.50 -3.01 -5.96
CA ILE A 59 -1.36 -2.13 -5.67
C ILE A 59 -0.45 -1.99 -6.89
N ARG A 60 -0.04 -0.76 -7.17
CA ARG A 60 1.05 -0.46 -8.10
C ARG A 60 2.15 0.33 -7.39
N VAL A 61 3.40 0.08 -7.75
CA VAL A 61 4.52 0.87 -7.23
C VAL A 61 4.39 2.30 -7.76
N SER A 62 4.33 3.28 -6.85
CA SER A 62 4.31 4.69 -7.24
C SER A 62 5.67 5.05 -7.86
N ARG A 63 5.66 5.58 -9.08
CA ARG A 63 6.87 6.07 -9.76
C ARG A 63 7.08 7.57 -9.58
N LYS A 64 6.34 8.24 -8.68
CA LYS A 64 6.55 9.67 -8.44
C LYS A 64 8.02 9.92 -8.10
N ALA A 65 8.69 10.63 -8.99
CA ALA A 65 10.07 11.04 -8.82
C ALA A 65 10.15 11.89 -7.55
N THR A 66 10.96 11.45 -6.60
CA THR A 66 11.42 12.30 -5.51
C THR A 66 12.10 13.51 -6.16
N THR A 67 11.47 14.68 -6.10
CA THR A 67 12.09 15.95 -6.48
C THR A 67 12.69 16.57 -5.23
#